data_AF-A0A1Y6KR69-F1
#
_entry.id   AF-A0A1Y6KR69-F1
#
_cell.length_a   1.000
_cell.length_b   1.000
_cell.length_c   1.000
_cell.angle_alpha   90.00
_cell.angle_beta   90.00
_cell.angle_gamma   90.00
#
_symmetry.space_group_name_H-M   'P 1'
#
loop_
_entity.id
_entity.type
_entity.pdbx_description
1 polymer ?
#
loop_
_entity_poly.entity_id
_entity_poly.type
_entity_poly.pdbx_seq_one_letter_code
_entity_poly.pdbx_strand_id
1 'polypeptide(L)' 'MVNKQTRLLPSALPPSETERAEWQRLSREQQIARYREVLEHPDSLRISDATMSEVLVKARQRVAKRGG' A
#
# COMPACT_ATOMS: atom_id res chain seq x y z
N MET A 1 11.07 -17.69 -6.87
CA MET A 1 10.01 -16.92 -6.18
C MET A 1 10.61 -15.59 -5.74
N VAL A 2 10.30 -14.49 -6.40
CA VAL A 2 10.81 -13.17 -5.99
C VAL A 2 10.20 -12.84 -4.63
N ASN A 3 11.04 -12.58 -3.63
CA ASN A 3 10.63 -12.11 -2.31
C ASN A 3 9.68 -10.92 -2.49
N LYS A 4 8.36 -11.14 -2.31
CA LYS A 4 7.34 -10.07 -2.30
C LYS A 4 7.52 -9.11 -1.11
N GLN A 5 8.47 -9.37 -0.22
CA GLN A 5 8.77 -8.57 0.98
C GLN A 5 9.57 -7.28 0.73
N THR A 6 9.93 -6.94 -0.51
CA THR A 6 10.82 -5.76 -0.74
C THR A 6 10.38 -4.84 -1.89
N ARG A 7 9.13 -4.95 -2.38
CA ARG A 7 8.63 -4.02 -3.38
C ARG A 7 7.74 -2.97 -2.71
N LEU A 8 8.20 -1.72 -2.74
CA LEU A 8 7.42 -0.55 -2.32
C LEU A 8 6.13 -0.44 -3.12
N LEU A 9 5.00 -0.62 -2.44
CA LEU A 9 3.66 -0.43 -2.99
C LEU A 9 3.02 0.80 -2.34
N PRO A 10 2.11 1.50 -3.05
CA PRO A 10 1.25 2.49 -2.45
C PRO A 10 0.54 1.92 -1.21
N SER A 11 0.66 2.62 -0.08
CA SER A 11 0.07 2.23 1.19
C SER A 11 -0.85 3.33 1.71
N ALA A 12 -1.93 2.94 2.37
CA ALA A 12 -2.82 3.87 3.07
C ALA A 12 -2.25 4.33 4.43
N LEU A 13 -1.11 3.79 4.85
CA LEU A 13 -0.42 4.21 6.06
C LEU A 13 0.58 5.34 5.75
N PRO A 14 0.88 6.21 6.72
CA PRO A 14 1.96 7.18 6.58
C PRO A 14 3.27 6.45 6.23
N PRO A 15 3.91 6.75 5.09
CA PRO A 15 5.16 6.11 4.73
C PRO A 15 6.29 6.61 5.62
N SER A 16 7.24 5.74 5.95
CA SER A 16 8.52 6.12 6.54
C SER A 16 9.29 7.07 5.60
N GLU A 17 10.31 7.75 6.12
CA GLU A 17 11.17 8.60 5.28
C GLU A 17 11.91 7.79 4.22
N THR A 18 12.38 6.59 4.57
CA THR A 18 13.04 5.67 3.63
C THR A 18 12.10 5.25 2.51
N GLU A 19 10.87 4.85 2.84
CA GLU A 19 9.85 4.49 1.85
C GLU A 19 9.50 5.65 0.92
N ARG A 20 9.43 6.88 1.45
CA ARG A 20 9.23 8.09 0.64
C ARG A 20 10.40 8.35 -0.30
N ALA A 21 11.62 8.28 0.19
CA ALA A 21 12.82 8.51 -0.62
C ALA A 21 12.96 7.47 -1.75
N GLU A 22 12.69 6.20 -1.46
CA GLU A 22 12.71 5.14 -2.46
C GLU A 22 11.57 5.27 -3.48
N TRP A 23 10.38 5.71 -3.06
CA TRP A 23 9.29 6.00 -3.99
C TRP A 23 9.60 7.18 -4.93
N GLN A 24 10.24 8.23 -4.40
CA GLN A 24 10.65 9.41 -5.16
C GLN A 24 11.75 9.11 -6.19
N ARG A 25 12.56 8.06 -5.98
CA ARG A 25 13.57 7.60 -6.95
C ARG A 25 12.99 6.90 -8.17
N LEU A 26 11.72 6.50 -8.13
CA LEU A 26 11.05 5.85 -9.24
C LEU A 26 10.70 6.86 -10.33
N SER A 27 10.79 6.43 -11.59
CA SER A 27 10.22 7.20 -12.69
C SER A 27 8.69 7.28 -12.54
N ARG A 28 8.07 8.29 -13.17
CA ARG A 28 6.62 8.45 -13.17
C ARG A 28 5.91 7.20 -13.71
N GLU A 29 6.46 6.58 -14.74
CA GLU A 29 5.92 5.35 -15.34
C GLU A 29 5.99 4.17 -14.37
N GLN A 30 7.10 4.03 -13.64
CA GLN A 30 7.24 3.00 -12.60
C GLN A 30 6.26 3.21 -11.45
N GLN A 31 6.02 4.46 -11.04
CA GLN A 31 5.00 4.77 -10.04
C GLN A 31 3.60 4.37 -10.53
N ILE A 32 3.24 4.73 -11.77
CA ILE A 32 1.95 4.39 -12.38
C ILE A 32 1.78 2.87 -12.49
N ALA A 33 2.82 2.15 -12.94
CA ALA A 33 2.77 0.70 -13.05
C ALA A 33 2.51 0.04 -11.69
N ARG A 34 3.16 0.52 -10.62
CA ARG A 34 2.92 0.04 -9.26
C ARG A 34 1.52 0.37 -8.74
N TYR A 35 0.97 1.54 -9.08
CA TYR A 35 -0.42 1.86 -8.75
C TYR A 35 -1.40 0.91 -9.44
N ARG A 36 -1.19 0.64 -10.73
CA ARG A 36 -2.03 -0.32 -11.49
C ARG A 36 -2.00 -1.71 -10.88
N GLU A 37 -0.81 -2.20 -10.52
CA GLU A 37 -0.62 -3.51 -9.85
C GLU A 37 -1.46 -3.61 -8.56
N VAL A 38 -1.51 -2.55 -7.74
CA VAL A 38 -2.34 -2.56 -6.52
C VAL A 38 -3.84 -2.58 -6.84
N LEU A 39 -4.26 -1.84 -7.87
CA LEU A 39 -5.67 -1.74 -8.24
C LEU A 39 -6.21 -3.03 -8.89
N GLU A 40 -5.34 -3.92 -9.38
CA GLU A 40 -5.71 -5.26 -9.86
C GLU A 40 -6.10 -6.21 -8.73
N HIS A 41 -5.88 -5.86 -7.46
CA HIS A 41 -6.27 -6.71 -6.34
C HIS A 41 -7.81 -6.84 -6.27
N PRO A 42 -8.38 -8.05 -6.07
CA PRO A 42 -9.83 -8.25 -6.03
C PRO A 42 -10.58 -7.35 -5.04
N ASP A 43 -9.97 -7.08 -3.88
CA ASP A 43 -10.55 -6.17 -2.87
C ASP A 43 -10.72 -4.73 -3.38
N SER A 44 -9.96 -4.28 -4.38
CA SER A 44 -10.03 -2.92 -4.93
C SER A 44 -11.35 -2.65 -5.66
N LEU A 45 -12.04 -3.70 -6.12
CA LEU A 45 -13.36 -3.63 -6.76
C LEU A 45 -14.51 -3.82 -5.77
N ARG A 46 -14.20 -4.14 -4.51
CA ARG A 46 -15.20 -4.45 -3.50
C ARG A 46 -15.82 -3.17 -2.96
N ILE A 47 -17.10 -2.95 -3.27
CA ILE A 47 -17.89 -1.87 -2.68
C ILE A 47 -17.97 -2.10 -1.17
N SER A 48 -17.75 -1.04 -0.40
CA SER A 48 -17.69 -1.09 1.05
C SER A 48 -18.42 0.13 1.61
N ASP A 49 -19.35 -0.11 2.54
CA ASP A 49 -20.03 0.96 3.28
C ASP A 49 -19.13 1.62 4.33
N ALA A 50 -17.94 1.05 4.55
CA ALA A 50 -16.96 1.63 5.46
C ALA A 50 -16.46 2.98 4.93
N THR A 51 -16.47 3.97 5.81
CA THR A 51 -15.82 5.26 5.61
C THR A 51 -14.30 5.10 5.50
N MET A 52 -13.64 6.07 4.87
CA MET A 52 -12.18 6.06 4.77
C MET A 52 -11.50 5.99 6.15
N SER A 53 -12.07 6.65 7.17
CA SER A 53 -11.57 6.61 8.54
C SER A 53 -11.57 5.18 9.11
N GLU A 54 -12.64 4.42 8.90
CA GLU A 54 -12.75 3.03 9.35
C GLU A 54 -11.78 2.11 8.62
N VAL A 55 -11.58 2.34 7.32
CA VAL A 55 -10.57 1.62 6.52
C VAL A 55 -9.16 1.85 7.09
N LEU A 56 -8.82 3.11 7.42
CA LEU A 56 -7.52 3.45 8.01
C LEU A 56 -7.32 2.81 9.39
N VAL A 57 -8.34 2.83 10.26
CA VAL A 57 -8.27 2.17 11.57
C VAL A 57 -7.99 0.68 11.41
N LYS A 58 -8.73 -0.01 10.53
CA LYS A 58 -8.52 -1.44 10.26
C LYS A 58 -7.14 -1.72 9.68
N ALA A 59 -6.64 -0.88 8.78
CA ALA A 59 -5.29 -1.01 8.22
C ALA A 59 -4.21 -0.92 9.30
N ARG A 60 -4.32 0.07 10.21
CA ARG A 60 -3.39 0.24 11.35
C ARG A 60 -3.39 -0.97 12.28
N GLN A 61 -4.58 -1.49 12.62
CA GLN A 61 -4.71 -2.68 13.47
C GLN A 61 -4.04 -3.92 12.84
N ARG A 62 -4.17 -4.12 11.53
CA ARG A 62 -3.52 -5.25 10.83
C ARG A 62 -2.00 -5.17 10.90
N VAL A 63 -1.42 -3.98 10.80
CA VAL A 63 0.03 -3.80 10.90
C VAL A 63 0.51 -3.98 12.33
N ALA A 64 -0.19 -3.42 13.32
CA ALA A 64 0.14 -3.63 14.73
C ALA A 64 0.18 -5.14 15.08
N LYS A 65 -0.73 -5.94 14.51
CA LYS A 65 -0.74 -7.41 14.66
C LYS A 65 0.39 -8.14 13.94
N ARG A 66 1.07 -7.52 12.97
CA ARG A 66 2.23 -8.09 12.26
C ARG A 66 3.57 -7.76 12.92
N GLY A 67 3.58 -6.79 13.84
CA GLY A 67 4.78 -6.30 14.52
C GLY A 67 4.99 -6.85 15.93
N GLY A 68 4.22 -7.87 16.34
CA GLY A 68 4.46 -8.68 17.54
C GLY A 68 4.72 -10.13 17.15
#